data_AF-A0A966CIN8-F1
#
_entry.id   AF-A0A966CIN8-F1
#
_cell.length_a   1.000
_cell.length_b   1.000
_cell.length_c   1.000
_cell.angle_alpha   90.00
_cell.angle_beta   90.00
_cell.angle_gamma   90.00
#
_symmetry.space_group_name_H-M   'P 1'
#
loop_
_entity.id
_entity.type
_entity.pdbx_description
1 polymer ?
#
loop_
_entity_poly.entity_id
_entity_poly.type
_entity_poly.pdbx_seq_one_letter_code
_entity_poly.pdbx_strand_id
1 'polypeptide(L)'
;MQSARLFSIFSWVVTGLIVLSLLGFTFWKIQPLESPTTAEFSPTIAPTAEDGKMPSLTSLSASTIKGIPRLVSLNTSIPEQARYYSEEYKVKRGDSVFGIAKQFNIKPETLLWANYDLLQDS
;
A
#
# COMPACT_ATOMS: atom_id res chain seq x y z
N MET A 1 13.58 15.03 61.11
CA MET A 1 13.87 13.76 60.38
C MET A 1 12.62 12.99 59.91
N GLN A 2 11.41 13.22 60.47
CA GLN A 2 10.18 12.50 60.04
C GLN A 2 9.63 12.93 58.67
N SER A 3 9.74 14.22 58.30
CA SER A 3 9.22 14.75 57.03
C SER A 3 9.88 14.15 55.78
N ALA A 4 11.17 13.80 55.86
CA ALA A 4 11.90 13.20 54.74
C ALA A 4 11.40 11.78 54.40
N ARG A 5 11.08 10.97 55.42
CA ARG A 5 10.56 9.60 55.21
C ARG A 5 9.14 9.63 54.62
N LEU A 6 8.31 10.56 55.08
CA LEU A 6 6.95 10.75 54.56
C LEU A 6 6.96 11.21 53.10
N PHE A 7 7.86 12.12 52.73
CA PHE A 7 8.02 12.56 51.34
C PHE A 7 8.50 11.43 50.42
N SER A 8 9.44 10.58 50.88
CA SER A 8 9.89 9.42 50.11
C SER A 8 8.78 8.37 49.93
N ILE A 9 7.98 8.10 50.96
CA ILE A 9 6.85 7.17 50.88
C ILE A 9 5.80 7.71 49.89
N PHE A 10 5.48 9.00 49.98
CA PHE A 10 4.55 9.63 49.05
C PHE A 10 5.07 9.55 47.61
N SER A 11 6.36 9.83 47.38
CA SER A 11 6.99 9.71 46.06
C SER A 11 6.91 8.28 45.51
N TRP A 12 7.20 7.26 46.32
CA TRP A 12 7.14 5.86 45.90
C TRP A 12 5.72 5.41 45.56
N VAL A 13 4.72 5.87 46.33
CA VAL A 13 3.30 5.60 46.04
C VAL A 13 2.89 6.25 44.72
N VAL A 14 3.24 7.52 44.51
CA VAL A 14 2.92 8.23 43.26
C VAL A 14 3.59 7.57 42.06
N THR A 15 4.87 7.22 42.14
CA THR A 15 5.56 6.51 41.04
C THR A 15 4.95 5.14 40.78
N GLY A 16 4.62 4.38 41.83
CA GLY A 16 3.95 3.08 41.69
C GLY A 16 2.61 3.20 40.96
N LEU A 17 1.81 4.22 41.29
CA LEU A 17 0.51 4.49 40.66
C LEU A 17 0.65 4.85 39.17
N ILE A 18 1.66 5.67 38.82
CA ILE A 18 1.96 6.04 37.43
C ILE A 18 2.37 4.81 36.62
N VAL A 19 3.26 3.98 37.15
CA VAL A 19 3.74 2.76 36.48
C VAL A 19 2.58 1.77 36.27
N LEU A 20 1.73 1.58 37.29
CA LEU A 20 0.55 0.70 37.18
C LEU A 20 -0.43 1.20 36.12
N SER A 21 -0.66 2.51 36.04
CA SER A 21 -1.53 3.14 35.04
C SER A 21 -1.00 2.96 33.62
N LEU A 22 0.29 3.20 33.40
CA LEU A 22 0.94 3.02 32.09
C LEU A 22 0.87 1.55 31.63
N LEU A 23 1.19 0.60 32.51
CA LEU A 23 1.11 -0.83 32.22
C LEU A 23 -0.33 -1.25 31.86
N GLY A 24 -1.32 -0.83 32.65
CA GLY A 24 -2.73 -1.11 32.37
C GLY A 24 -3.19 -0.53 31.03
N PHE A 25 -2.79 0.71 30.71
CA PHE A 25 -3.13 1.35 29.44
C PHE A 25 -2.50 0.64 28.23
N THR A 26 -1.24 0.22 28.33
CA THR A 26 -0.60 -0.55 27.26
C THR A 26 -1.28 -1.89 27.05
N PHE A 27 -1.68 -2.58 28.11
CA PHE A 27 -2.39 -3.86 28.00
C PHE A 27 -3.76 -3.71 27.34
N TRP A 28 -4.50 -2.63 27.65
CA TRP A 28 -5.77 -2.33 26.98
C TRP A 28 -5.63 -2.09 25.48
N LYS A 29 -4.52 -1.45 25.04
CA LYS A 29 -4.32 -1.10 23.63
C LYS A 29 -3.84 -2.26 22.75
N ILE A 30 -3.38 -3.37 23.33
CA ILE A 30 -2.75 -4.49 22.61
C ILE A 30 -3.67 -5.73 22.67
N GLN A 31 -4.98 -5.56 22.48
CA GLN A 31 -5.82 -6.71 22.18
C GLN A 31 -5.30 -7.35 20.87
N PRO A 32 -4.96 -8.65 20.87
CA PRO A 32 -4.54 -9.30 19.64
C PRO A 32 -5.69 -9.15 18.64
N LEU A 33 -5.38 -8.57 17.47
CA LEU A 33 -6.27 -8.65 16.31
C LEU A 33 -6.59 -10.13 16.13
N GLU A 34 -7.85 -10.50 16.36
CA GLU A 34 -8.34 -11.80 15.91
C GLU A 34 -7.96 -11.90 14.43
N SER A 35 -7.15 -12.90 14.11
CA SER A 35 -6.70 -13.13 12.75
C SER A 35 -7.95 -13.26 11.88
N PRO A 36 -8.03 -12.60 10.72
CA PRO A 36 -9.15 -12.84 9.83
C PRO A 36 -9.19 -14.33 9.54
N THR A 37 -10.26 -14.99 9.99
CA THR A 37 -10.63 -16.34 9.55
C THR A 37 -10.46 -16.34 8.04
N THR A 38 -9.48 -17.10 7.57
CA THR A 38 -9.33 -17.37 6.14
C THR A 38 -10.64 -18.04 5.74
N ALA A 39 -11.52 -17.30 5.08
CA ALA A 39 -12.65 -17.91 4.40
C ALA A 39 -12.04 -18.85 3.36
N GLU A 40 -12.06 -20.15 3.63
CA GLU A 40 -11.79 -21.16 2.63
C GLU A 40 -12.82 -20.97 1.52
N PHE A 41 -12.35 -20.47 0.38
CA PHE A 41 -13.11 -20.53 -0.86
C PHE A 41 -13.19 -22.00 -1.28
N SER A 42 -14.20 -22.71 -0.78
CA SER A 42 -14.55 -24.00 -1.36
C SER A 42 -15.12 -23.72 -2.76
N PRO A 43 -14.52 -24.27 -3.84
CA PRO A 43 -15.08 -24.10 -5.18
C PRO A 43 -16.50 -24.67 -5.18
N THR A 44 -17.46 -23.75 -5.35
CA THR A 44 -18.87 -24.07 -5.51
C THR A 44 -19.08 -24.57 -6.95
N ILE A 45 -19.50 -25.83 -7.04
CA ILE A 45 -19.96 -26.58 -8.22
C ILE A 45 -18.84 -27.02 -9.18
N ALA A 46 -18.47 -28.31 -9.12
CA ALA A 46 -17.80 -28.98 -10.23
C ALA A 46 -18.74 -28.96 -11.45
N PRO A 47 -18.27 -28.62 -12.66
CA PRO A 47 -19.12 -28.66 -13.84
C PRO A 47 -19.60 -30.10 -14.03
N THR A 48 -20.92 -30.30 -13.97
CA THR A 48 -21.55 -31.51 -14.49
C THR A 48 -21.12 -31.63 -15.94
N ALA A 49 -20.31 -32.65 -16.24
CA ALA A 49 -19.97 -33.01 -17.60
C ALA A 49 -21.24 -33.54 -18.28
N GLU A 50 -22.05 -32.63 -18.80
CA GLU A 50 -22.99 -32.96 -19.87
C GLU A 50 -22.15 -33.48 -21.03
N ASP A 51 -22.38 -34.74 -21.41
CA ASP A 51 -21.69 -35.42 -22.52
C ASP A 51 -22.15 -34.82 -23.86
N GLY A 52 -21.74 -33.57 -24.09
CA GLY A 52 -21.95 -32.84 -25.32
C GLY A 52 -21.01 -33.41 -26.36
N LYS A 53 -21.52 -34.32 -27.20
CA LYS A 53 -20.79 -34.84 -28.36
C LYS A 53 -20.34 -33.68 -29.24
N MET A 54 -19.07 -33.30 -29.09
CA MET A 54 -18.47 -32.21 -29.84
C MET A 54 -18.56 -32.51 -31.34
N PRO A 55 -18.90 -31.52 -32.19
CA PRO A 55 -18.80 -31.68 -33.62
C PRO A 55 -17.33 -32.01 -33.95
N SER A 56 -17.11 -33.11 -34.65
CA SER A 56 -15.78 -33.46 -35.14
C SER A 56 -15.31 -32.35 -36.07
N LEU A 57 -14.29 -31.61 -35.66
CA LEU A 57 -13.63 -30.64 -36.51
C LEU A 57 -12.98 -31.42 -37.66
N THR A 58 -13.58 -31.36 -38.85
CA THR A 58 -12.94 -31.86 -40.06
C THR A 58 -11.58 -31.18 -40.15
N SER A 59 -10.50 -31.95 -40.01
CA SER A 59 -9.17 -31.43 -40.25
C SER A 59 -9.09 -31.04 -41.72
N LEU A 60 -9.20 -29.74 -42.02
CA LEU A 60 -8.84 -29.24 -43.33
C LEU A 60 -7.36 -29.56 -43.50
N SER A 61 -7.09 -30.62 -44.27
CA SER A 61 -5.73 -30.95 -44.70
C SER A 61 -5.10 -29.67 -45.23
N ALA A 62 -3.94 -29.33 -44.69
CA ALA A 62 -3.32 -28.00 -44.71
C ALA A 62 -2.90 -27.52 -46.10
N SER A 63 -3.85 -27.44 -47.04
CA SER A 63 -3.69 -26.71 -48.28
C SER A 63 -3.96 -25.25 -47.98
N THR A 64 -2.90 -24.58 -47.53
CA THR A 64 -2.68 -23.14 -47.70
C THR A 64 -3.84 -22.24 -47.26
N ILE A 65 -4.16 -22.23 -45.95
CA ILE A 65 -4.79 -21.02 -45.39
C ILE A 65 -3.68 -19.97 -45.30
N LYS A 66 -3.62 -19.09 -46.30
CA LYS A 66 -2.77 -17.89 -46.26
C LYS A 66 -3.36 -16.90 -45.26
N GLY A 67 -3.16 -17.17 -43.97
CA GLY A 67 -3.56 -16.28 -42.88
C GLY A 67 -2.63 -15.08 -42.78
N ILE A 68 -3.15 -13.95 -42.29
CA ILE A 68 -2.34 -12.79 -41.93
C ILE A 68 -1.63 -13.15 -40.61
N PRO A 69 -0.30 -13.32 -40.59
CA PRO A 69 0.39 -13.58 -39.33
C PRO A 69 0.31 -12.34 -38.45
N ARG A 70 -0.12 -12.49 -37.20
CA ARG A 70 0.05 -11.44 -36.19
C ARG A 70 1.50 -11.49 -35.72
N LEU A 71 2.34 -10.65 -36.31
CA LEU A 71 3.72 -10.48 -35.90
C LEU A 71 3.75 -9.79 -34.52
N VAL A 72 4.40 -10.42 -33.54
CA VAL A 72 4.58 -9.85 -32.20
C VAL A 72 5.63 -8.74 -32.27
N SER A 73 5.29 -7.52 -31.80
CA SER A 73 6.26 -6.44 -31.61
C SER A 73 6.74 -6.44 -30.17
N LEU A 74 8.02 -6.71 -29.96
CA LEU A 74 8.67 -6.76 -28.63
C LEU A 74 9.24 -5.41 -28.19
N ASN A 75 8.75 -4.30 -28.75
CA ASN A 75 9.23 -2.98 -28.36
C ASN A 75 8.58 -2.57 -27.03
N THR A 76 9.30 -2.79 -25.94
CA THR A 76 8.95 -2.25 -24.62
C THR A 76 9.99 -1.19 -24.25
N SER A 77 9.61 0.09 -24.30
CA SER A 77 10.42 1.17 -23.74
C SER A 77 10.25 1.16 -22.22
N ILE A 78 10.88 0.21 -21.53
CA ILE A 78 10.91 0.17 -20.08
C ILE A 78 11.99 1.15 -19.62
N PRO A 79 11.67 2.18 -18.83
CA PRO A 79 12.69 3.04 -18.26
C PRO A 79 13.65 2.20 -17.40
N GLU A 80 14.95 2.47 -17.49
CA GLU A 80 16.04 1.71 -16.85
C GLU A 80 15.86 1.56 -15.33
N GLN A 81 15.06 2.45 -14.72
CA GLN A 81 14.54 2.31 -13.37
C GLN A 81 13.05 2.70 -13.33
N ALA A 82 12.18 1.73 -13.05
CA ALA A 82 10.84 2.03 -12.57
C ALA A 82 10.96 2.73 -11.20
N ARG A 83 10.37 3.92 -11.06
CA ARG A 83 10.31 4.62 -9.77
C ARG A 83 9.18 4.01 -8.94
N TYR A 84 9.53 3.30 -7.88
CA TYR A 84 8.55 2.72 -6.95
C TYR A 84 8.18 3.66 -5.80
N TYR A 85 8.91 4.76 -5.64
CA TYR A 85 8.77 5.70 -4.53
C TYR A 85 8.77 7.15 -5.04
N SER A 86 8.18 8.04 -4.24
CA SER A 86 8.26 9.49 -4.47
C SER A 86 9.68 10.00 -4.22
N GLU A 87 10.06 11.05 -4.94
CA GLU A 87 11.32 11.76 -4.72
C GLU A 87 11.10 12.89 -3.72
N GLU A 88 11.93 12.96 -2.68
CA GLU A 88 11.90 14.05 -1.70
C GLU A 88 12.75 15.23 -2.19
N TYR A 89 12.16 16.43 -2.21
CA TYR A 89 12.84 17.65 -2.59
C TYR A 89 12.85 18.66 -1.44
N LYS A 90 14.06 19.04 -1.01
CA LYS A 90 14.22 20.09 0.00
C LYS A 90 14.17 21.47 -0.66
N VAL A 91 13.10 22.20 -0.37
CA VAL A 91 12.87 23.55 -0.89
C VAL A 91 14.01 24.51 -0.55
N LYS A 92 14.41 25.31 -1.54
CA LYS A 92 15.43 26.34 -1.40
C LYS A 92 14.80 27.73 -1.46
N ARG A 93 15.52 28.71 -0.93
CA ARG A 93 15.08 30.11 -0.97
C ARG A 93 14.91 30.56 -2.42
N GLY A 94 13.73 31.08 -2.75
CA GLY A 94 13.39 31.53 -4.10
C GLY A 94 12.71 30.47 -4.96
N ASP A 95 12.59 29.22 -4.48
CA ASP A 95 11.76 28.23 -5.14
C ASP A 95 10.28 28.60 -5.04
N SER A 96 9.51 28.18 -6.04
CA SER A 96 8.05 28.30 -6.04
C SER A 96 7.44 26.95 -6.42
N VAL A 97 6.19 26.70 -6.00
CA VAL A 97 5.43 25.49 -6.35
C VAL A 97 5.43 25.26 -7.87
N PHE A 98 5.18 26.31 -8.64
CA PHE A 98 5.22 26.27 -10.11
C PHE A 98 6.61 25.98 -10.67
N GLY A 99 7.66 26.57 -10.08
CA GLY A 99 9.04 26.35 -10.51
C GLY A 99 9.51 24.92 -10.27
N ILE A 100 9.20 24.36 -9.10
CA ILE A 100 9.52 22.97 -8.76
C ILE A 100 8.73 22.01 -9.66
N ALA A 101 7.42 22.23 -9.83
CA ALA A 101 6.60 21.38 -10.69
C ALA A 101 7.14 21.32 -12.14
N LYS A 102 7.60 22.48 -12.67
CA LYS A 102 8.25 22.55 -13.98
C LYS A 102 9.56 21.77 -14.04
N GLN A 103 10.38 21.80 -12.98
CA GLN A 103 11.63 21.06 -12.90
C GLN A 103 11.42 19.54 -13.00
N PHE A 104 10.36 19.02 -12.37
CA PHE A 104 10.00 17.60 -12.39
C PHE A 104 9.04 17.23 -13.53
N ASN A 105 8.74 18.17 -14.44
CA ASN A 105 7.84 17.99 -15.57
C ASN A 105 6.45 17.44 -15.17
N ILE A 106 5.91 17.96 -14.06
CA ILE A 106 4.56 17.67 -13.57
C ILE A 106 3.72 18.95 -13.51
N LYS A 107 2.40 18.79 -13.37
CA LYS A 107 1.52 19.93 -13.18
C LYS A 107 1.63 20.48 -11.75
N PRO A 108 1.56 21.80 -11.53
CA PRO A 108 1.58 22.40 -10.19
C PRO A 108 0.49 21.83 -9.26
N GLU A 109 -0.70 21.59 -9.81
CA GLU A 109 -1.84 21.03 -9.08
C GLU A 109 -1.53 19.61 -8.57
N THR A 110 -0.82 18.80 -9.37
CA THR A 110 -0.38 17.46 -8.96
C THR A 110 0.58 17.52 -7.78
N LEU A 111 1.52 18.49 -7.79
CA LEU A 111 2.45 18.70 -6.67
C LEU A 111 1.71 19.16 -5.41
N LEU A 112 0.73 20.04 -5.56
CA LEU A 112 -0.10 20.54 -4.46
C LEU A 112 -0.93 19.43 -3.82
N TRP A 113 -1.66 18.65 -4.62
CA TRP A 113 -2.52 17.56 -4.12
C TRP A 113 -1.72 16.46 -3.42
N ALA A 114 -0.54 16.13 -3.94
CA ALA A 114 0.31 15.11 -3.33
C ALA A 114 0.92 15.53 -1.98
N ASN A 115 0.99 16.84 -1.70
CA ASN A 115 1.64 17.42 -0.52
C ASN A 115 0.72 18.38 0.23
N TYR A 116 -0.60 18.13 0.21
CA TYR A 116 -1.60 19.07 0.71
C TYR A 116 -1.36 19.46 2.18
N ASP A 117 -1.05 18.48 3.03
CA ASP A 117 -0.80 18.68 4.47
C ASP A 117 0.40 19.59 4.76
N LEU A 118 1.38 19.63 3.84
CA LEU A 118 2.60 20.43 3.96
C LEU A 118 2.43 21.84 3.40
N LEU A 119 1.70 21.98 2.29
CA LEU A 119 1.58 23.23 1.55
C LEU A 119 0.42 24.10 2.06
N GLN A 120 -0.65 23.50 2.60
CA GLN A 120 -1.79 24.19 3.25
C GLN A 120 -2.25 25.45 2.50
N ASP A 121 -2.47 25.33 1.19
CA ASP A 121 -2.95 26.44 0.38
C ASP A 121 -4.45 26.65 0.69
N SER A 122 -4.74 27.68 1.48
CA SER A 122 -6.09 28.13 1.88
C SER A 122 -6.34 29.56 1.46
#